data_AF-A0A6J6E607-F1
#
_entry.id   AF-A0A6J6E607-F1
#
_cell.length_a   1.000
_cell.length_b   1.000
_cell.length_c   1.000
_cell.angle_alpha   90.00
_cell.angle_beta   90.00
_cell.angle_gamma   90.00
#
_symmetry.space_group_name_H-M   'P 1'
#
loop_
_entity.id
_entity.type
_entity.pdbx_description
1 polymer ?
#
loop_
_entity_poly.entity_id
_entity_poly.type
_entity_poly.pdbx_seq_one_letter_code
_entity_poly.pdbx_strand_id
1 'polypeptide(L)'
;MRYDERPIDTTPVHTSDLPATPIRDRNIPATAWIEAPRELLDLGALLDGTPVAEYKRRLGPWLLWRAGPAKGAHAVYFACHCDDLQQQFVLQLFPDGSADGVGPSGQRHAKFRAWKQDLHSADD
;
A
#
# COMPACT_ATOMS: atom_id res chain seq x y z
N MET A 1 17.32 12.19 -4.00
CA MET A 1 16.90 10.97 -4.72
C MET A 1 15.42 11.04 -4.99
N ARG A 2 15.04 10.86 -6.25
CA ARG A 2 13.65 10.60 -6.62
C ARG A 2 13.24 9.21 -6.11
N TYR A 3 11.93 8.98 -6.00
CA TYR A 3 11.38 7.72 -5.53
C TYR A 3 11.87 6.51 -6.34
N ASP A 4 11.99 6.68 -7.66
CA ASP A 4 12.36 5.63 -8.62
C ASP A 4 13.88 5.35 -8.67
N GLU A 5 14.70 6.12 -7.94
CA GLU A 5 16.17 5.94 -7.87
C GLU A 5 16.60 5.18 -6.61
N ARG A 6 15.65 4.82 -5.75
CA ARG A 6 15.95 4.17 -4.47
C ARG A 6 16.32 2.71 -4.71
N PRO A 7 17.38 2.19 -4.06
CA PRO A 7 17.67 0.77 -4.10
C PRO A 7 16.48 -0.03 -3.55
N ILE A 8 16.20 -1.15 -4.21
CA ILE A 8 15.26 -2.15 -3.72
C ILE A 8 15.96 -2.94 -2.61
N ASP A 9 15.36 -2.98 -1.43
CA ASP A 9 15.83 -3.76 -0.29
C ASP A 9 15.02 -5.04 -0.18
N THR A 10 15.60 -6.16 -0.61
CA THR A 10 14.97 -7.48 -0.55
C THR A 10 15.27 -8.24 0.73
N THR A 11 15.81 -7.57 1.76
CA THR A 11 16.08 -8.19 3.06
C THR A 11 14.76 -8.64 3.68
N PRO A 12 14.63 -9.92 4.09
CA PRO A 12 13.42 -10.40 4.76
C PRO A 12 13.11 -9.55 6.00
N VAL A 13 11.86 -9.11 6.13
CA VAL A 13 11.40 -8.24 7.20
C VAL A 13 10.09 -8.76 7.79
N HIS A 14 9.99 -8.73 9.12
CA HIS A 14 8.76 -9.05 9.84
C HIS A 14 7.85 -7.83 9.97
N THR A 15 6.56 -8.04 10.19
CA THR A 15 5.57 -6.97 10.44
C THR A 15 6.00 -5.98 11.54
N SER A 16 6.63 -6.47 12.61
CA SER A 16 7.12 -5.65 13.73
C SER A 16 8.29 -4.73 13.35
N ASP A 17 9.04 -5.10 12.32
CA ASP A 17 10.26 -4.42 11.88
C ASP A 17 9.99 -3.47 10.70
N LEU A 18 8.76 -3.47 10.16
CA LEU A 18 8.35 -2.52 9.14
C LEU A 18 8.37 -1.07 9.69
N PRO A 19 9.06 -0.13 9.02
CA PRO A 19 9.23 1.22 9.53
C PRO A 19 7.92 1.97 9.75
N ALA A 20 7.74 2.54 10.95
CA ALA A 20 6.58 3.37 11.25
C ALA A 20 6.55 4.67 10.40
N THR A 21 7.73 5.19 10.03
CA THR A 21 7.87 6.42 9.23
C THR A 21 8.10 6.13 7.76
N PRO A 22 7.72 7.05 6.85
CA PRO A 22 8.01 6.92 5.42
C PRO A 22 9.50 6.70 5.16
N ILE A 23 9.82 5.62 4.45
CA ILE A 23 11.18 5.26 4.06
C ILE A 23 11.63 6.18 2.94
N ARG A 24 12.84 6.73 3.03
CA ARG A 24 13.36 7.73 2.07
C ARG A 24 14.56 7.26 1.24
N ASP A 25 15.23 6.23 1.71
CA ASP A 25 16.52 5.73 1.24
C ASP A 25 16.43 4.40 0.50
N ARG A 26 15.35 3.62 0.68
CA ARG A 26 15.11 2.34 0.01
C ARG A 26 13.63 2.07 -0.26
N ASN A 27 13.35 1.10 -1.11
CA ASN A 27 12.01 0.54 -1.31
C ASN A 27 11.99 -0.91 -0.84
N ILE A 28 11.07 -1.26 0.05
CA ILE A 28 10.86 -2.64 0.50
C ILE A 28 9.74 -3.23 -0.37
N PRO A 29 10.02 -4.23 -1.23
CA PRO A 29 8.99 -4.91 -2.01
C PRO A 29 8.16 -5.82 -1.09
N ALA A 30 6.90 -6.06 -1.45
CA ALA A 30 6.01 -6.95 -0.70
C ALA A 30 6.58 -8.37 -0.55
N THR A 31 7.38 -8.82 -1.53
CA THR A 31 8.06 -10.12 -1.49
C THR A 31 9.15 -10.22 -0.41
N ALA A 32 9.60 -9.09 0.15
CA ALA A 32 10.53 -9.08 1.28
C ALA A 32 9.81 -9.16 2.63
N TRP A 33 8.51 -8.90 2.68
CA TRP A 33 7.73 -9.01 3.92
C TRP A 33 7.31 -10.47 4.15
N ILE A 34 7.79 -11.04 5.26
CA ILE A 34 7.65 -12.48 5.57
C ILE A 34 6.17 -12.88 5.74
N GLU A 35 5.38 -12.04 6.39
CA GLU A 35 3.95 -12.31 6.62
C GLU A 35 3.04 -11.74 5.53
N ALA A 36 3.60 -11.30 4.39
CA ALA A 36 2.81 -10.66 3.35
C ALA A 36 1.62 -11.53 2.90
N PRO A 37 0.38 -11.02 2.99
CA PRO A 37 -0.79 -11.76 2.54
C PRO A 37 -0.75 -11.96 1.03
N ARG A 38 -1.37 -13.04 0.56
CA ARG A 38 -1.33 -13.41 -0.86
C ARG A 38 -1.95 -12.33 -1.74
N GLU A 39 -3.00 -11.68 -1.27
CA GLU A 39 -3.69 -10.58 -1.93
C GLU A 39 -2.75 -9.40 -2.22
N LEU A 40 -1.80 -9.13 -1.34
CA LEU A 40 -0.76 -8.12 -1.55
C LEU A 40 0.28 -8.58 -2.57
N LEU A 41 0.69 -9.85 -2.53
CA LEU A 41 1.68 -10.39 -3.48
C LEU A 41 1.13 -10.42 -4.91
N ASP A 42 -0.17 -10.67 -5.07
CA ASP A 42 -0.86 -10.70 -6.36
C ASP A 42 -1.37 -9.30 -6.78
N LEU A 43 -1.18 -8.25 -5.97
CA LEU A 43 -1.74 -6.91 -6.21
C LEU A 43 -1.37 -6.33 -7.59
N GLY A 44 -0.15 -6.63 -8.05
CA GLY A 44 0.36 -6.21 -9.35
C GLY A 44 -0.43 -6.78 -10.53
N ALA A 45 -1.09 -7.93 -10.38
CA ALA A 45 -1.85 -8.58 -11.45
C ALA A 45 -3.06 -7.75 -11.93
N LEU A 46 -3.45 -6.73 -11.17
CA LEU A 46 -4.47 -5.75 -11.54
C LEU A 46 -3.99 -4.66 -12.51
N LEU A 47 -2.70 -4.65 -12.85
CA LEU A 47 -2.05 -3.61 -13.64
C LEU A 47 -1.21 -4.22 -14.77
N ASP A 48 -1.05 -3.46 -15.86
CA ASP A 48 -0.12 -3.80 -16.93
C ASP A 48 1.32 -3.90 -16.41
N GLY A 49 2.05 -4.91 -16.87
CA GLY A 49 3.44 -5.16 -16.47
C GLY A 49 3.61 -5.73 -15.05
N THR A 50 2.51 -6.07 -14.36
CA THR A 50 2.50 -6.79 -13.08
C THR A 50 3.51 -6.25 -12.05
N PRO A 51 3.48 -4.95 -11.72
CA PRO A 51 4.47 -4.34 -10.83
C PRO A 51 4.36 -4.91 -9.41
N VAL A 52 5.50 -5.19 -8.80
CA VAL A 52 5.57 -5.61 -7.39
C VAL A 52 5.14 -4.45 -6.50
N ALA A 53 4.26 -4.71 -5.53
CA ALA A 53 3.85 -3.72 -4.56
C ALA A 53 5.04 -3.37 -3.64
N GLU A 54 5.22 -2.09 -3.34
CA GLU A 54 6.25 -1.63 -2.42
C GLU A 54 5.61 -0.98 -1.19
N TYR A 55 6.28 -1.11 -0.04
CA TYR A 55 5.87 -0.49 1.21
C TYR A 55 5.95 1.04 1.09
N LYS A 56 4.94 1.75 1.61
CA LYS A 56 4.95 3.22 1.63
C LYS A 56 5.22 3.76 3.02
N ARG A 57 4.39 3.37 3.98
CA ARG A 57 4.41 3.83 5.38
C ARG A 57 3.36 3.09 6.19
N ARG A 58 3.46 3.24 7.50
CA ARG A 58 2.40 2.94 8.44
C ARG A 58 1.43 4.14 8.56
N LEU A 59 0.14 3.86 8.73
CA LEU A 59 -0.95 4.80 9.04
C LEU A 59 -1.67 4.24 10.27
N GLY A 60 -1.28 4.63 11.48
CA GLY A 60 -1.80 3.96 12.68
C GLY A 60 -1.38 2.47 12.73
N PRO A 61 -2.28 1.49 12.83
CA PRO A 61 -2.01 0.08 12.68
C PRO A 61 -2.01 -0.38 11.22
N TRP A 62 -2.42 0.47 10.28
CA TRP A 62 -2.51 0.11 8.86
C TRP A 62 -1.16 0.15 8.17
N LEU A 63 -0.78 -0.94 7.51
CA LEU A 63 0.40 -1.04 6.66
C LEU A 63 0.01 -0.69 5.22
N LEU A 64 0.53 0.43 4.70
CA LEU A 64 0.17 0.91 3.37
C LEU A 64 1.20 0.49 2.31
N TRP A 65 0.70 -0.14 1.26
CA TRP A 65 1.45 -0.62 0.10
C TRP A 65 0.93 0.01 -1.18
N ARG A 66 1.75 0.01 -2.24
CA ARG A 66 1.33 0.45 -3.58
C ARG A 66 2.02 -0.36 -4.67
N ALA A 67 1.23 -0.89 -5.59
CA ALA A 67 1.68 -1.38 -6.90
C ALA A 67 1.47 -0.28 -7.96
N GLY A 68 2.45 -0.11 -8.85
CA GLY A 68 2.40 0.90 -9.92
C GLY A 68 2.91 2.30 -9.53
N PRO A 69 2.88 3.25 -10.48
CA PRO A 69 3.43 4.60 -10.33
C PRO A 69 2.65 5.48 -9.35
N ALA A 70 3.28 6.57 -8.89
CA ALA A 70 2.67 7.49 -7.93
C ALA A 70 1.62 8.44 -8.54
N LYS A 71 1.74 8.72 -9.84
CA LYS A 71 0.95 9.72 -10.59
C LYS A 71 0.90 9.38 -12.08
N GLY A 72 -0.14 9.87 -12.75
CA GLY A 72 -0.22 9.89 -14.22
C GLY A 72 -0.47 8.53 -14.88
N ALA A 73 -0.71 7.49 -14.10
CA ALA A 73 -0.98 6.13 -14.57
C ALA A 73 -1.75 5.35 -13.49
N HIS A 74 -2.27 4.19 -13.87
CA HIS A 74 -3.00 3.31 -12.95
C HIS A 74 -2.07 2.80 -11.84
N ALA A 75 -2.57 2.81 -10.61
CA ALA A 75 -1.90 2.23 -9.45
C ALA A 75 -2.93 1.59 -8.54
N VAL A 76 -2.48 0.64 -7.71
CA VAL A 76 -3.34 0.02 -6.71
C VAL A 76 -2.68 0.17 -5.35
N TYR A 77 -3.44 0.70 -4.40
CA TYR A 77 -3.06 0.78 -2.99
C TYR A 77 -3.71 -0.37 -2.24
N PHE A 78 -2.96 -0.92 -1.31
CA PHE A 78 -3.41 -1.96 -0.39
C PHE A 78 -3.09 -1.52 1.03
N ALA A 79 -4.04 -1.70 1.93
CA ALA A 79 -3.86 -1.52 3.37
C ALA A 79 -4.27 -2.81 4.08
N CYS A 80 -3.50 -3.23 5.08
CA CYS A 80 -3.90 -4.29 6.01
C CYS A 80 -3.58 -3.87 7.45
N HIS A 81 -4.36 -4.39 8.41
CA HIS A 81 -4.14 -4.13 9.83
C HIS A 81 -2.93 -4.93 10.33
N CYS A 82 -2.03 -4.34 11.12
CA CYS A 82 -0.79 -5.01 11.52
C CYS A 82 -0.99 -6.21 12.44
N ASP A 83 -2.09 -6.23 13.21
CA ASP A 83 -2.41 -7.34 14.14
C ASP A 83 -3.41 -8.35 13.55
N ASP A 84 -4.07 -8.00 12.44
CA ASP A 84 -4.97 -8.89 11.71
C ASP A 84 -4.82 -8.67 10.21
N LEU A 85 -3.97 -9.48 9.58
CA LEU A 85 -3.66 -9.34 8.16
C LEU A 85 -4.85 -9.70 7.24
N GLN A 86 -5.94 -10.25 7.77
CA GLN A 86 -7.18 -10.50 7.01
C GLN A 86 -8.05 -9.24 6.90
N GLN A 87 -7.84 -8.25 7.77
CA GLN A 87 -8.51 -6.96 7.66
C GLN A 87 -7.79 -6.11 6.59
N GLN A 88 -8.30 -6.18 5.37
CA GLN A 88 -7.65 -5.63 4.18
C GLN A 88 -8.56 -4.66 3.41
N PHE A 89 -7.95 -3.65 2.80
CA PHE A 89 -8.64 -2.68 1.94
C PHE A 89 -7.80 -2.38 0.70
N VAL A 90 -8.48 -2.30 -0.43
CA VAL A 90 -7.87 -2.00 -1.73
C VAL A 90 -8.49 -0.74 -2.31
N LEU A 91 -7.64 0.10 -2.90
CA LEU A 91 -8.06 1.29 -3.63
C LEU A 91 -7.30 1.37 -4.95
N GLN A 92 -8.03 1.43 -6.06
CA GLN A 92 -7.49 1.72 -7.38
C GLN A 92 -7.35 3.25 -7.55
N LEU A 93 -6.22 3.70 -8.07
CA LEU A 93 -5.96 5.07 -8.47
C LEU A 93 -5.88 5.13 -10.00
N PHE A 94 -6.60 6.08 -10.58
CA PHE A 94 -6.67 6.25 -12.03
C PHE A 94 -5.73 7.37 -12.52
N PRO A 95 -5.38 7.39 -13.82
CA PRO A 95 -4.48 8.39 -14.39
C PRO A 95 -4.94 9.84 -14.21
N ASP A 96 -6.26 10.07 -14.16
CA ASP A 96 -6.89 11.39 -13.96
C ASP A 96 -6.87 11.85 -12.49
N GLY A 97 -6.35 11.02 -11.58
CA GLY A 97 -6.28 11.29 -10.14
C GLY A 97 -7.55 10.95 -9.36
N SER A 98 -8.60 10.46 -10.03
CA SER A 98 -9.72 9.81 -9.35
C SER A 98 -9.28 8.47 -8.75
N ALA A 99 -10.07 7.96 -7.81
CA ALA A 99 -9.81 6.67 -7.18
C ALA A 99 -11.11 5.90 -6.96
N ASP A 100 -11.01 4.60 -6.71
CA ASP A 100 -12.14 3.76 -6.35
C ASP A 100 -11.74 2.65 -5.38
N GLY A 101 -12.54 2.44 -4.33
CA GLY A 101 -12.31 1.40 -3.33
C GLY A 101 -13.10 1.66 -2.06
N VAL A 102 -13.17 0.64 -1.21
CA VAL A 102 -13.91 0.68 0.07
C VAL A 102 -12.91 0.84 1.21
N GLY A 103 -13.24 1.69 2.19
CA GLY A 103 -12.45 1.87 3.41
C GLY A 103 -13.03 1.12 4.62
N PRO A 104 -12.38 1.20 5.79
CA PRO A 104 -12.81 0.48 7.00
C PRO A 104 -14.23 0.78 7.46
N SER A 105 -14.74 1.99 7.23
CA SER A 105 -16.13 2.35 7.52
C SER A 105 -17.18 1.62 6.65
N GLY A 106 -16.75 0.84 5.66
CA GLY A 106 -17.62 0.26 4.62
C GLY A 106 -18.03 1.25 3.54
N GLN A 107 -17.58 2.52 3.61
CA GLN A 107 -17.87 3.52 2.59
C GLN A 107 -16.98 3.35 1.36
N ARG A 108 -17.57 3.58 0.19
CA ARG A 108 -16.86 3.64 -1.09
C ARG A 108 -16.31 5.05 -1.31
N HIS A 109 -15.03 5.15 -1.68
CA HIS A 109 -14.30 6.40 -1.82
C HIS A 109 -13.90 6.67 -3.26
N ALA A 110 -14.25 7.86 -3.77
CA ALA A 110 -13.84 8.31 -5.10
C ALA A 110 -12.48 9.05 -5.11
N LYS A 111 -11.87 9.25 -3.94
CA LYS A 111 -10.64 10.04 -3.75
C LYS A 111 -9.70 9.37 -2.75
N PHE A 112 -8.43 9.23 -3.12
CA PHE A 112 -7.39 8.65 -2.26
C PHE A 112 -7.25 9.35 -0.90
N ARG A 113 -7.42 10.68 -0.85
CA ARG A 113 -7.33 11.41 0.43
C ARG A 113 -8.45 11.03 1.39
N ALA A 114 -9.68 10.86 0.90
CA ALA A 114 -10.82 10.48 1.73
C ALA A 114 -10.66 9.05 2.25
N TRP A 115 -10.25 8.11 1.39
CA TRP A 115 -9.94 6.74 1.79
C TRP A 115 -8.84 6.66 2.87
N LYS A 116 -7.78 7.47 2.74
CA LYS A 116 -6.76 7.56 3.80
C LYS A 116 -7.29 8.14 5.10
N GLN A 117 -8.23 9.08 5.06
CA GLN A 117 -8.81 9.63 6.28
C GLN A 117 -9.63 8.56 7.00
N ASP A 118 -10.41 7.77 6.25
CA ASP A 118 -11.16 6.62 6.76
C ASP A 118 -10.23 5.62 7.48
N LEU A 119 -9.07 5.29 6.89
CA LEU A 119 -8.05 4.45 7.55
C LEU A 119 -7.56 5.04 8.89
N HIS A 120 -7.35 6.36 8.99
CA HIS A 120 -6.91 6.94 10.26
C HIS A 120 -8.03 6.99 11.31
N SER A 121 -9.28 7.11 10.88
CA SER A 121 -10.43 7.21 11.79
C SER A 121 -10.91 5.86 12.30
N ALA A 122 -10.46 4.75 11.71
CA ALA A 122 -10.76 3.40 12.18
C ALA A 122 -9.98 2.98 13.44
N ASP A 123 -9.07 3.83 13.91
CA ASP A 123 -8.25 3.62 15.12
C ASP A 123 -8.82 4.25 16.39
N ASP A 124 -9.86 5.08 16.28
CA ASP A 124 -10.50 5.80 17.40
C ASP A 124 -11.69 5.02 18.00
#